data_AF-A0A914D2M1-F1
#
_entry.id   AF-A0A914D2M1-F1
#
_cell.length_a   1.000
_cell.length_b   1.000
_cell.length_c   1.000
_cell.angle_alpha   90.00
_cell.angle_beta   90.00
_cell.angle_gamma   90.00
#
_symmetry.space_group_name_H-M   'P 1'
#
loop_
_entity.id
_entity.type
_entity.pdbx_description
1 polymer ?
#
loop_
_entity_poly.entity_id
_entity_poly.type
_entity_poly.pdbx_seq_one_letter_code
_entity_poly.pdbx_strand_id
1 'polypeptide(L)'
;MNQIKLSSLPNEAKLTVVQYLSVKDYLNLSETSRYWFNFIEKNVKYLPKWEVDEFSVRCSGNSEEGLECEAICRGGKPTRIKKIQSKNGDELCTTFQRINVSHSLYFELKSPLNCTEILKENAKRVQQLALQISNTSNFTLGYFIDLISSLPRCEVLSLEMDGMDERNEGKLILQAIPILRHMEIRSLNSPFYFDDSALETLTERSSAENAIDCLVLSTAATSFSIE
;
A
#
# COMPACT_ATOMS: atom_id res chain seq x y z
N MET A 1 -23.74 -17.53 35.83
CA MET A 1 -23.41 -16.28 35.13
C MET A 1 -23.76 -16.49 33.66
N ASN A 2 -24.76 -15.81 33.11
CA ASN A 2 -25.18 -16.01 31.71
C ASN A 2 -24.19 -15.29 30.79
N GLN A 3 -23.39 -16.04 30.04
CA GLN A 3 -22.55 -15.47 28.97
C GLN A 3 -23.41 -15.30 27.72
N ILE A 4 -23.66 -14.04 27.32
CA ILE A 4 -24.26 -13.73 26.01
C ILE A 4 -23.11 -13.69 25.01
N LYS A 5 -23.18 -14.52 23.96
CA LYS A 5 -22.22 -14.46 22.86
C LYS A 5 -22.50 -13.23 22.01
N LEU A 6 -21.50 -12.38 21.75
CA LEU A 6 -21.69 -11.23 20.86
C LEU A 6 -22.22 -11.62 19.48
N SER A 7 -21.92 -12.85 19.01
CA SER A 7 -22.43 -13.39 17.75
C SER A 7 -23.94 -13.68 17.74
N SER A 8 -24.61 -13.78 18.91
CA SER A 8 -26.06 -13.96 19.00
C SER A 8 -26.85 -12.66 19.01
N LEU A 9 -26.18 -11.50 19.00
CA LEU A 9 -26.86 -10.21 18.93
C LEU A 9 -27.51 -9.99 17.55
N PRO A 10 -28.59 -9.19 17.45
CA PRO A 10 -29.10 -8.68 16.18
C PRO A 10 -28.02 -7.92 15.40
N ASN A 11 -28.16 -7.85 14.07
CA ASN A 11 -27.15 -7.23 13.21
C ASN A 11 -26.93 -5.74 13.55
N GLU A 12 -28.01 -5.02 13.88
CA GLU A 12 -27.97 -3.61 14.28
C GLU A 12 -27.13 -3.41 15.55
N ALA A 13 -27.31 -4.29 16.53
CA ALA A 13 -26.53 -4.27 17.76
C ALA A 13 -25.06 -4.62 17.51
N LYS A 14 -24.77 -5.58 16.62
CA LYS A 14 -23.39 -5.89 16.21
C LYS A 14 -22.71 -4.71 15.52
N LEU A 15 -23.41 -4.02 14.61
CA LEU A 15 -22.87 -2.82 13.97
C LEU A 15 -22.59 -1.72 14.98
N THR A 16 -23.50 -1.53 15.93
CA THR A 16 -23.30 -0.58 17.02
C THR A 16 -22.04 -0.92 17.80
N VAL A 17 -21.83 -2.18 18.19
CA VAL A 17 -20.60 -2.63 18.86
C VAL A 17 -19.37 -2.29 18.01
N VAL A 18 -19.35 -2.70 16.75
CA VAL A 18 -18.23 -2.52 15.82
C VAL A 18 -17.91 -1.03 15.58
N GLN A 19 -18.93 -0.17 15.57
CA GLN A 19 -18.79 1.27 15.41
C GLN A 19 -18.02 1.91 16.57
N TYR A 20 -18.26 1.47 17.80
CA TYR A 20 -17.64 2.06 19.00
C TYR A 20 -16.26 1.46 19.33
N LEU A 21 -15.78 0.49 18.56
CA LEU A 21 -14.45 -0.05 18.75
C LEU A 21 -13.39 0.99 18.37
N SER A 22 -12.31 1.02 19.17
CA SER A 22 -11.08 1.64 18.74
C SER A 22 -10.53 0.93 17.50
N VAL A 23 -9.65 1.59 16.74
CA VAL A 23 -8.99 0.96 15.57
C VAL A 23 -8.36 -0.38 15.97
N LYS A 24 -7.70 -0.43 17.14
CA LYS A 24 -7.08 -1.65 17.67
C LYS A 24 -8.09 -2.74 17.97
N ASP A 25 -9.18 -2.42 18.66
CA ASP A 25 -10.17 -3.43 19.06
C ASP A 25 -10.96 -3.95 17.87
N TYR A 26 -11.21 -3.10 16.86
CA TYR A 26 -11.80 -3.52 15.60
C TYR A 26 -10.93 -4.54 14.88
N LEU A 27 -9.62 -4.26 14.79
CA LEU A 27 -8.66 -5.15 14.13
C LEU A 27 -8.58 -6.50 14.85
N ASN A 28 -8.50 -6.47 16.18
CA ASN A 28 -8.56 -7.69 16.98
C ASN A 28 -9.89 -8.45 16.76
N LEU A 29 -11.01 -7.74 16.64
CA LEU A 29 -12.31 -8.36 16.40
C LEU A 29 -12.37 -9.03 15.01
N SER A 30 -11.84 -8.40 13.96
CA SER A 30 -11.76 -9.02 12.63
C SER A 30 -10.90 -10.30 12.65
N GLU A 31 -9.86 -10.35 13.48
CA GLU A 31 -8.99 -11.52 13.59
C GLU A 31 -9.58 -12.65 14.44
N THR A 32 -10.40 -12.33 15.45
CA THR A 32 -10.90 -13.36 16.39
C THR A 32 -11.73 -14.46 15.74
N SER A 33 -12.44 -14.19 14.63
CA SER A 33 -13.17 -15.25 13.93
C SER A 33 -13.54 -14.87 12.49
N ARG A 34 -13.62 -15.88 11.62
CA ARG A 34 -14.14 -15.75 10.24
C ARG A 34 -15.57 -15.19 10.20
N TYR A 35 -16.36 -15.43 11.24
CA TYR A 35 -17.70 -14.87 11.36
C TYR A 35 -17.67 -13.34 11.42
N TRP A 36 -16.85 -12.79 12.34
CA TRP A 36 -16.74 -11.35 12.52
C TRP A 36 -16.08 -10.68 11.33
N PHE A 37 -15.07 -11.31 10.72
CA PHE A 37 -14.51 -10.85 9.47
C PHE A 37 -15.58 -10.71 8.38
N ASN A 38 -16.30 -11.79 8.07
CA ASN A 38 -17.35 -11.79 7.03
C ASN A 38 -18.48 -10.80 7.36
N PHE A 39 -18.80 -10.62 8.65
CA PHE A 39 -19.80 -9.65 9.08
C PHE A 39 -19.33 -8.22 8.83
N ILE A 40 -18.09 -7.91 9.21
CA ILE A 40 -17.48 -6.60 9.00
C ILE A 40 -17.36 -6.30 7.50
N GLU A 41 -16.81 -7.22 6.72
CA GLU A 41 -16.66 -7.12 5.26
C GLU A 41 -17.98 -6.77 4.57
N LYS A 42 -19.08 -7.43 4.92
CA LYS A 42 -20.39 -7.16 4.33
C LYS A 42 -20.99 -5.80 4.71
N ASN A 43 -20.57 -5.24 5.83
CA ASN A 43 -21.22 -4.06 6.42
C ASN A 43 -20.31 -2.83 6.56
N VAL A 44 -19.05 -2.93 6.15
CA VAL A 44 -18.03 -1.89 6.30
C VAL A 44 -18.45 -0.55 5.72
N LYS A 45 -19.21 -0.54 4.62
CA LYS A 45 -19.76 0.66 4.00
C LYS A 45 -20.76 1.44 4.87
N TYR A 46 -21.33 0.80 5.90
CA TYR A 46 -22.25 1.44 6.86
C TYR A 46 -21.54 1.93 8.12
N LEU A 47 -20.26 1.59 8.28
CA LEU A 47 -19.49 2.00 9.44
C LEU A 47 -18.83 3.35 9.18
N PRO A 48 -18.76 4.24 10.19
CA PRO A 48 -18.01 5.48 10.04
C PRO A 48 -16.52 5.18 9.84
N LYS A 49 -15.87 6.03 9.03
CA LYS A 49 -14.43 6.01 8.86
C LYS A 49 -13.74 6.67 10.05
N TRP A 50 -12.53 6.23 10.37
CA TRP A 50 -11.63 6.87 11.31
C TRP A 50 -10.78 7.88 10.58
N GLU A 51 -10.78 9.11 11.07
CA GLU A 51 -9.87 10.15 10.64
C GLU A 51 -8.53 9.96 11.35
N VAL A 52 -7.47 9.80 10.56
CA VAL A 52 -6.08 9.71 11.04
C VAL A 52 -5.21 10.68 10.26
N ASP A 53 -4.21 11.26 10.91
CA ASP A 53 -3.32 12.20 10.23
C ASP A 53 -2.32 11.44 9.36
N GLU A 54 -1.70 10.41 9.93
CA GLU A 54 -0.73 9.57 9.24
C GLU A 54 -1.10 8.09 9.37
N PHE A 55 -0.95 7.37 8.27
CA PHE A 55 -1.13 5.93 8.23
C PHE A 55 0.03 5.25 7.51
N SER A 56 0.67 4.31 8.20
CA SER A 56 1.73 3.48 7.65
C SER A 56 1.31 2.03 7.70
N VAL A 57 1.36 1.34 6.58
CA VAL A 57 1.23 -0.11 6.56
C VAL A 57 2.44 -0.76 5.91
N ARG A 58 2.86 -1.88 6.48
CA ARG A 58 3.93 -2.71 5.96
C ARG A 58 3.42 -4.12 5.87
N CYS A 59 3.35 -4.69 4.68
CA CYS A 59 2.94 -6.08 4.49
C CYS A 59 4.13 -6.94 4.10
N SER A 60 4.48 -7.88 4.97
CA SER A 60 5.50 -8.90 4.79
C SER A 60 4.86 -10.28 4.77
N GLY A 61 5.26 -11.14 3.83
CA GLY A 61 4.75 -12.50 3.73
C GLY A 61 4.52 -12.90 2.27
N ASN A 62 4.68 -14.19 1.99
CA ASN A 62 4.33 -14.76 0.69
C ASN A 62 2.88 -15.26 0.73
N SER A 63 2.20 -15.23 -0.42
CA SER A 63 0.80 -15.68 -0.55
C SER A 63 0.51 -17.09 -0.02
N GLU A 64 1.54 -17.94 0.13
CA GLU A 64 1.42 -19.31 0.63
C GLU A 64 1.41 -19.42 2.17
N GLU A 65 2.08 -18.51 2.89
CA GLU A 65 2.17 -18.53 4.37
C GLU A 65 1.20 -17.53 5.04
N GLY A 66 0.51 -16.72 4.24
CA GLY A 66 -0.32 -15.61 4.69
C GLY A 66 0.43 -14.27 4.70
N LEU A 67 -0.33 -13.18 4.66
CA LEU A 67 0.20 -11.82 4.71
C LEU A 67 0.27 -11.34 6.16
N GLU A 68 1.47 -11.02 6.63
CA GLU A 68 1.67 -10.35 7.91
C GLU A 68 1.81 -8.85 7.67
N CYS A 69 0.83 -8.06 8.11
CA CYS A 69 0.85 -6.62 7.92
C CYS A 69 1.00 -5.89 9.25
N GLU A 70 1.98 -5.00 9.37
CA GLU A 70 2.10 -4.08 10.50
C GLU A 70 1.47 -2.74 10.12
N ALA A 71 0.61 -2.19 10.99
CA ALA A 71 -0.11 -0.95 10.73
C ALA A 71 0.09 0.07 11.87
N ILE A 72 0.51 1.29 11.52
CA ILE A 72 0.74 2.37 12.48
C ILE A 72 -0.14 3.56 12.07
N CYS A 73 -1.02 3.98 12.99
CA CYS A 73 -1.80 5.20 12.85
C CYS A 73 -1.22 6.29 13.77
N ARG A 74 -1.02 7.51 13.26
CA ARG A 74 -0.61 8.70 14.04
C ARG A 74 -1.59 9.85 13.77
N GLY A 75 -1.79 10.72 14.75
CA GLY A 75 -2.87 11.72 14.73
C GLY A 75 -4.21 11.13 15.16
N GLY A 76 -4.81 11.67 16.23
CA GLY A 76 -5.77 10.95 17.07
C GLY A 76 -5.05 10.09 18.14
N LYS A 77 -5.77 9.51 19.12
CA LYS A 77 -5.13 8.72 20.19
C LYS A 77 -4.17 7.68 19.56
N PRO A 78 -2.86 7.71 19.88
CA PRO A 78 -1.87 6.91 19.18
C PRO A 78 -2.22 5.43 19.31
N THR A 79 -2.50 4.80 18.16
CA THR A 79 -2.86 3.38 18.09
C THR A 79 -1.80 2.68 17.25
N ARG A 80 -0.78 2.15 17.93
CA ARG A 80 0.22 1.29 17.30
C ARG A 80 -0.33 -0.14 17.26
N ILE A 81 -0.70 -0.63 16.08
CA ILE A 81 -1.05 -2.03 15.88
C ILE A 81 0.21 -2.75 15.44
N LYS A 82 0.75 -3.60 16.32
CA LYS A 82 2.04 -4.24 16.04
C LYS A 82 1.96 -5.30 14.96
N LYS A 83 0.80 -5.91 14.73
CA LYS A 83 0.64 -6.98 13.74
C LYS A 83 -0.83 -7.20 13.44
N ILE A 84 -1.17 -7.22 12.16
CA ILE A 84 -2.42 -7.74 11.61
C ILE A 84 -2.03 -9.00 10.83
N GLN A 85 -2.52 -10.16 11.24
CA GLN A 85 -2.31 -11.39 10.47
C GLN A 85 -3.51 -11.61 9.55
N SER A 86 -3.27 -11.41 8.26
CA SER A 86 -4.26 -11.50 7.20
C SER A 86 -3.96 -12.75 6.37
N LYS A 87 -4.93 -13.64 6.18
CA LYS A 87 -4.71 -14.85 5.36
C LYS A 87 -4.59 -14.51 3.88
N ASN A 88 -5.16 -13.39 3.44
CA ASN A 88 -5.09 -12.90 2.07
C ASN A 88 -5.18 -11.36 2.02
N GLY A 89 -4.99 -10.78 0.83
CA GLY A 89 -5.04 -9.33 0.64
C GLY A 89 -6.43 -8.72 0.92
N ASP A 90 -7.52 -9.45 0.62
CA ASP A 90 -8.91 -8.98 0.76
C ASP A 90 -9.30 -8.63 2.21
N GLU A 91 -8.77 -9.40 3.16
CA GLU A 91 -8.96 -9.19 4.60
C GLU A 91 -8.36 -7.83 5.06
N LEU A 92 -7.21 -7.46 4.50
CA LEU A 92 -6.55 -6.18 4.72
C LEU A 92 -7.30 -5.03 4.00
N CYS A 93 -7.79 -5.26 2.78
CA CYS A 93 -8.59 -4.31 2.00
C CYS A 93 -9.78 -3.81 2.82
N THR A 94 -10.54 -4.74 3.41
CA THR A 94 -11.74 -4.45 4.21
C THR A 94 -11.43 -3.54 5.38
N THR A 95 -10.29 -3.76 6.03
CA THR A 95 -9.82 -2.93 7.13
C THR A 95 -9.52 -1.50 6.68
N PHE A 96 -8.81 -1.34 5.56
CA PHE A 96 -8.44 -0.02 5.03
C PHE A 96 -9.63 0.84 4.60
N GLN A 97 -10.77 0.24 4.25
CA GLN A 97 -11.97 0.99 3.87
C GLN A 97 -12.49 1.91 4.99
N ARG A 98 -12.20 1.59 6.24
CA ARG A 98 -12.57 2.40 7.40
C ARG A 98 -11.53 3.46 7.76
N ILE A 99 -10.38 3.50 7.11
CA ILE A 99 -9.34 4.47 7.43
C ILE A 99 -9.47 5.62 6.42
N ASN A 100 -9.52 6.85 6.94
CA ASN A 100 -9.46 8.07 6.15
C ASN A 100 -8.23 8.86 6.61
N VAL A 101 -7.28 9.02 5.70
CA VAL A 101 -5.98 9.61 5.98
C VAL A 101 -5.96 11.04 5.47
N SER A 102 -5.60 12.00 6.33
CA SER A 102 -5.67 13.42 6.00
C SER A 102 -4.33 13.99 5.53
N HIS A 103 -3.19 13.47 6.00
CA HIS A 103 -1.88 14.04 5.73
C HIS A 103 -0.94 13.08 5.00
N SER A 104 -0.51 11.98 5.64
CA SER A 104 0.57 11.14 5.12
C SER A 104 0.23 9.66 5.08
N LEU A 105 0.58 8.99 3.98
CA LEU A 105 0.27 7.60 3.72
C LEU A 105 1.52 6.86 3.24
N TYR A 106 1.92 5.84 3.99
CA TYR A 106 3.06 4.99 3.66
C TYR A 106 2.60 3.54 3.44
N PHE A 107 2.96 2.96 2.30
CA PHE A 107 2.70 1.56 1.98
C PHE A 107 4.00 0.84 1.61
N GLU A 108 4.37 -0.20 2.34
CA GLU A 108 5.39 -1.17 1.93
C GLU A 108 4.71 -2.48 1.51
N LEU A 109 4.84 -2.83 0.23
CA LEU A 109 4.23 -4.00 -0.40
C LEU A 109 5.30 -5.01 -0.80
N LYS A 110 5.21 -6.22 -0.23
CA LYS A 110 6.02 -7.38 -0.63
C LYS A 110 5.24 -8.46 -1.37
N SER A 111 3.96 -8.24 -1.67
CA SER A 111 3.12 -9.09 -2.52
C SER A 111 1.98 -8.27 -3.12
N PRO A 112 1.42 -8.66 -4.29
CA PRO A 112 0.28 -7.96 -4.88
C PRO A 112 -0.90 -7.89 -3.91
N LEU A 113 -1.54 -6.72 -3.84
CA LEU A 113 -2.78 -6.54 -3.10
C LEU A 113 -3.96 -6.34 -4.05
N ASN A 114 -5.11 -6.88 -3.66
CA ASN A 114 -6.38 -6.68 -4.33
C ASN A 114 -7.13 -5.43 -3.82
N CYS A 115 -6.41 -4.45 -3.25
CA CYS A 115 -6.97 -3.19 -2.72
C CYS A 115 -6.68 -1.97 -3.60
N THR A 116 -6.28 -2.14 -4.87
CA THR A 116 -5.81 -1.03 -5.72
C THR A 116 -6.77 0.16 -5.69
N GLU A 117 -8.09 -0.06 -5.79
CA GLU A 117 -9.08 1.02 -5.71
C GLU A 117 -9.12 1.75 -4.36
N ILE A 118 -8.97 1.04 -3.24
CA ILE A 118 -8.96 1.64 -1.89
C ILE A 118 -7.69 2.45 -1.68
N LEU A 119 -6.55 1.97 -2.19
CA LEU A 119 -5.29 2.71 -2.22
C LEU A 119 -5.45 3.99 -3.03
N LYS A 120 -6.04 3.90 -4.23
CA LYS A 120 -6.33 5.06 -5.08
C LYS A 120 -7.20 6.09 -4.36
N GLU A 121 -8.27 5.65 -3.70
CA GLU A 121 -9.17 6.56 -2.97
C GLU A 121 -8.48 7.32 -1.84
N ASN A 122 -7.61 6.64 -1.08
CA ASN A 122 -6.83 7.28 -0.02
C ASN A 122 -5.73 8.17 -0.58
N ALA A 123 -5.02 7.73 -1.63
CA ALA A 123 -3.98 8.49 -2.32
C ALA A 123 -4.48 9.84 -2.86
N LYS A 124 -5.74 9.93 -3.30
CA LYS A 124 -6.37 11.21 -3.73
C LYS A 124 -6.40 12.26 -2.63
N ARG A 125 -6.45 11.85 -1.36
CA ARG A 125 -6.76 12.74 -0.23
C ARG A 125 -5.51 13.19 0.54
N VAL A 126 -4.46 12.40 0.52
CA VAL A 126 -3.26 12.57 1.37
C VAL A 126 -2.21 13.48 0.75
N GLN A 127 -1.74 14.48 1.48
CA GLN A 127 -0.71 15.41 1.00
C GLN A 127 0.63 14.73 0.67
N GLN A 128 0.90 13.58 1.27
CA GLN A 128 2.10 12.80 1.05
C GLN A 128 1.73 11.32 0.92
N LEU A 129 2.08 10.74 -0.22
CA LEU A 129 2.05 9.31 -0.49
C LEU A 129 3.47 8.82 -0.70
N ALA A 130 3.86 7.85 0.12
CA ALA A 130 5.09 7.10 -0.01
C ALA A 130 4.75 5.64 -0.30
N LEU A 131 5.27 5.11 -1.40
CA LEU A 131 5.06 3.74 -1.82
C LEU A 131 6.40 3.03 -1.93
N GLN A 132 6.57 1.97 -1.16
CA GLN A 132 7.66 1.02 -1.28
C GLN A 132 7.12 -0.29 -1.85
N ILE A 133 7.67 -0.76 -2.97
CA ILE A 133 7.34 -2.06 -3.54
C ILE A 133 8.62 -2.87 -3.59
N SER A 134 8.64 -4.00 -2.89
CA SER A 134 9.72 -4.98 -2.98
C SER A 134 9.23 -6.21 -3.75
N ASN A 135 9.91 -6.52 -4.86
CA ASN A 135 9.72 -7.71 -5.65
C ASN A 135 10.21 -8.93 -4.86
N THR A 136 9.29 -9.54 -4.11
CA THR A 136 9.31 -10.99 -3.97
C THR A 136 8.67 -11.54 -5.25
N SER A 137 9.09 -12.72 -5.72
CA SER A 137 8.75 -13.43 -6.97
C SER A 137 7.31 -13.37 -7.56
N ASN A 138 6.38 -12.66 -6.92
CA ASN A 138 4.96 -12.52 -7.24
C ASN A 138 4.58 -11.18 -7.92
N PHE A 139 5.50 -10.22 -8.08
CA PHE A 139 5.20 -8.96 -8.80
C PHE A 139 5.66 -9.02 -10.26
N THR A 140 4.76 -8.68 -11.18
CA THR A 140 5.09 -8.43 -12.58
C THR A 140 5.24 -6.92 -12.83
N LEU A 141 6.06 -6.55 -13.82
CA LEU A 141 6.21 -5.16 -14.26
C LEU A 141 4.86 -4.54 -14.66
N GLY A 142 3.96 -5.33 -15.28
CA GLY A 142 2.62 -4.88 -15.64
C GLY A 142 1.77 -4.48 -14.43
N TYR A 143 1.72 -5.32 -13.39
CA TYR A 143 0.99 -4.98 -12.15
C TYR A 143 1.54 -3.69 -11.52
N PHE A 144 2.85 -3.55 -11.53
CA PHE A 144 3.55 -2.38 -10.99
C PHE A 144 3.14 -1.09 -11.72
N ILE A 145 3.20 -1.11 -13.06
CA ILE A 145 2.81 0.02 -13.91
C ILE A 145 1.33 0.35 -13.68
N ASP A 146 0.45 -0.66 -13.64
CA ASP A 146 -0.98 -0.47 -13.41
C ASP A 146 -1.27 0.17 -12.04
N LEU A 147 -0.54 -0.25 -10.99
CA LEU A 147 -0.69 0.31 -9.66
C LEU A 147 -0.28 1.79 -9.65
N ILE A 148 0.89 2.15 -10.17
CA ILE A 148 1.38 3.54 -10.07
C ILE A 148 0.69 4.49 -11.04
N SER A 149 0.42 4.07 -12.26
CA SER A 149 -0.35 4.86 -13.24
C SER A 149 -1.74 5.21 -12.78
N SER A 150 -2.29 4.40 -11.87
CA SER A 150 -3.61 4.64 -11.33
C SER A 150 -3.62 5.46 -10.03
N LEU A 151 -2.47 5.73 -9.43
CA LEU A 151 -2.36 6.66 -8.30
C LEU A 151 -2.43 8.10 -8.82
N PRO A 152 -3.18 9.00 -8.18
CA PRO A 152 -3.33 10.39 -8.62
C PRO A 152 -2.07 11.24 -8.36
N ARG A 153 -1.24 10.85 -7.38
CA ARG A 153 0.02 11.49 -6.97
C ARG A 153 0.84 10.49 -6.16
N CYS A 154 2.17 10.60 -6.18
CA CYS A 154 3.07 9.79 -5.36
C CYS A 154 4.37 10.57 -5.09
N GLU A 155 4.48 11.24 -3.95
CA GLU A 155 5.63 12.09 -3.63
C GLU A 155 6.93 11.31 -3.50
N VAL A 156 6.86 10.11 -2.91
CA VAL A 156 8.00 9.22 -2.69
C VAL A 156 7.68 7.84 -3.24
N LEU A 157 8.53 7.35 -4.14
CA LEU A 157 8.43 6.00 -4.68
C LEU A 157 9.76 5.29 -4.48
N SER A 158 9.77 4.18 -3.75
CA SER A 158 10.93 3.31 -3.57
C SER A 158 10.63 1.94 -4.16
N LEU A 159 11.40 1.54 -5.16
CA LEU A 159 11.22 0.29 -5.87
C LEU A 159 12.39 -0.60 -5.55
N GLU A 160 12.13 -1.79 -5.05
CA GLU A 160 13.15 -2.81 -4.88
C GLU A 160 12.78 -3.98 -5.79
N MET A 161 13.45 -4.12 -6.93
CA MET A 161 13.09 -5.09 -7.96
C MET A 161 14.17 -6.16 -8.08
N ASP A 162 13.77 -7.42 -8.09
CA ASP A 162 14.61 -8.49 -8.61
C ASP A 162 14.54 -8.37 -10.13
N GLY A 163 15.55 -7.71 -10.72
CA GLY A 163 15.41 -7.06 -12.02
C GLY A 163 14.94 -8.00 -13.13
N MET A 164 14.12 -7.48 -14.03
CA MET A 164 13.63 -8.23 -15.18
C MET A 164 14.44 -7.83 -16.43
N ASP A 165 14.70 -8.82 -17.28
CA ASP A 165 15.63 -8.74 -18.42
C ASP A 165 15.03 -7.96 -19.61
N GLU A 166 14.43 -6.80 -19.35
CA GLU A 166 13.78 -5.95 -20.35
C GLU A 166 14.50 -4.61 -20.49
N ARG A 167 14.81 -4.21 -21.73
CA ARG A 167 15.54 -2.96 -22.02
C ARG A 167 14.70 -1.68 -21.86
N ASN A 168 13.37 -1.80 -21.68
CA ASN A 168 12.43 -0.66 -21.68
C ASN A 168 11.81 -0.34 -20.30
N GLU A 169 12.20 -1.05 -19.24
CA GLU A 169 11.52 -0.93 -17.94
C GLU A 169 11.64 0.48 -17.36
N GLY A 170 12.84 1.06 -17.35
CA GLY A 170 13.07 2.40 -16.83
C GLY A 170 12.15 3.43 -17.46
N LYS A 171 11.96 3.38 -18.79
CA LYS A 171 11.02 4.25 -19.50
C LYS A 171 9.58 4.03 -19.05
N LEU A 172 9.12 2.79 -19.02
CA LEU A 172 7.73 2.47 -18.67
C LEU A 172 7.39 2.90 -17.24
N ILE A 173 8.28 2.66 -16.29
CA ILE A 173 8.12 3.11 -14.92
C ILE A 173 8.04 4.63 -14.88
N LEU A 174 8.99 5.32 -15.51
CA LEU A 174 9.01 6.78 -15.56
C LEU A 174 7.80 7.38 -16.27
N GLN A 175 7.17 6.70 -17.22
CA GLN A 175 5.93 7.17 -17.85
C GLN A 175 4.70 6.95 -16.98
N ALA A 176 4.67 5.89 -16.17
CA ALA A 176 3.53 5.54 -15.34
C ALA A 176 3.28 6.54 -14.20
N ILE A 177 4.28 7.30 -13.79
CA ILE A 177 4.18 8.16 -12.60
C ILE A 177 3.42 9.46 -12.95
N PRO A 178 2.47 9.96 -12.16
CA PRO A 178 1.82 11.25 -12.44
C PRO A 178 2.57 12.47 -11.87
N ILE A 179 3.04 12.40 -10.62
CA ILE A 179 3.80 13.47 -9.92
C ILE A 179 4.77 12.77 -8.96
N LEU A 180 6.08 13.08 -9.02
CA LEU A 180 7.10 12.50 -8.15
C LEU A 180 8.09 13.56 -7.71
N ARG A 181 8.37 13.66 -6.41
CA ARG A 181 9.48 14.46 -5.90
C ARG A 181 10.72 13.61 -5.71
N HIS A 182 10.57 12.41 -5.17
CA HIS A 182 11.69 11.53 -4.87
C HIS A 182 11.42 10.11 -5.34
N MET A 183 12.27 9.62 -6.22
CA MET A 183 12.22 8.26 -6.72
C MET A 183 13.50 7.52 -6.38
N GLU A 184 13.36 6.34 -5.80
CA GLU A 184 14.44 5.38 -5.57
C GLU A 184 14.11 4.10 -6.35
N ILE A 185 15.05 3.64 -7.16
CA ILE A 185 15.00 2.31 -7.77
C ILE A 185 16.22 1.55 -7.30
N ARG A 186 15.97 0.40 -6.69
CA ARG A 186 16.94 -0.55 -6.20
C ARG A 186 16.79 -1.87 -6.94
N SER A 187 17.83 -2.28 -7.64
CA SER A 187 17.88 -3.63 -8.21
C SER A 187 18.53 -4.62 -7.25
N LEU A 188 17.98 -5.83 -7.12
CA LEU A 188 18.50 -6.88 -6.26
C LEU A 188 19.53 -7.76 -6.97
N ASN A 189 19.11 -8.63 -7.90
CA ASN A 189 20.01 -9.63 -8.50
C ASN A 189 20.35 -9.42 -9.99
N SER A 190 19.70 -8.47 -10.68
CA SER A 190 19.90 -8.21 -12.11
C SER A 190 20.24 -6.75 -12.39
N PRO A 191 20.90 -6.39 -13.49
CA PRO A 191 21.02 -4.97 -13.88
C PRO A 191 19.64 -4.39 -14.20
N PHE A 192 19.43 -3.13 -13.83
CA PHE A 192 18.26 -2.35 -14.23
C PHE A 192 18.68 -1.37 -15.34
N TYR A 193 17.99 -1.42 -16.49
CA TYR A 193 18.37 -0.66 -17.68
C TYR A 193 17.59 0.66 -17.77
N PHE A 194 18.34 1.77 -17.86
CA PHE A 194 17.86 3.09 -18.26
C PHE A 194 18.54 3.44 -19.57
N ASP A 195 17.81 3.30 -20.68
CA ASP A 195 18.30 3.73 -21.99
C ASP A 195 18.09 5.24 -22.20
N ASP A 196 18.62 5.78 -23.31
CA ASP A 196 18.44 7.17 -23.73
C ASP A 196 16.96 7.61 -23.69
N SER A 197 16.03 6.71 -24.02
CA SER A 197 14.61 7.03 -24.08
C SER A 197 13.98 7.22 -22.68
N ALA A 198 14.53 6.59 -21.65
CA ALA A 198 14.18 6.83 -20.26
C ALA A 198 14.71 8.19 -19.78
N LEU A 199 15.92 8.59 -20.21
CA LEU A 199 16.50 9.90 -19.92
C LEU A 199 15.75 11.05 -20.61
N GLU A 200 15.32 10.83 -21.86
CA GLU A 200 14.43 11.75 -22.59
C GLU A 200 13.11 11.93 -21.83
N THR A 201 12.51 10.85 -21.32
CA THR A 201 11.28 10.91 -20.51
C THR A 201 11.46 11.76 -19.25
N LEU A 202 12.60 11.67 -18.56
CA LEU A 202 12.91 12.54 -17.41
C LEU A 202 12.95 14.02 -17.82
N THR A 203 13.58 14.28 -18.96
CA THR A 203 13.78 15.64 -19.49
C THR A 203 12.46 16.26 -19.94
N GLU A 204 11.62 15.52 -20.67
CA GLU A 204 10.30 15.99 -21.11
C GLU A 204 9.37 16.30 -19.94
N ARG A 205 9.49 15.56 -18.85
CA ARG A 205 8.68 15.75 -17.64
C ARG A 205 9.13 16.90 -16.75
N SER A 206 10.35 17.40 -16.93
CA SER A 206 10.95 18.45 -16.11
C SER A 206 10.28 19.84 -16.21
N SER A 207 9.15 19.96 -16.92
CA SER A 207 8.22 21.08 -16.75
C SER A 207 7.95 21.32 -15.25
N ALA A 208 7.99 22.58 -14.82
CA ALA A 208 8.18 22.98 -13.42
C ALA A 208 7.19 22.41 -12.37
N GLU A 209 6.06 21.83 -12.77
CA GLU A 209 5.09 21.20 -11.86
C GLU A 209 5.26 19.68 -11.69
N ASN A 210 6.02 19.00 -12.56
CA ASN A 210 6.16 17.54 -12.58
C ASN A 210 7.63 17.05 -12.59
N ALA A 211 8.57 17.93 -12.28
CA ALA A 211 9.99 17.59 -12.21
C ALA A 211 10.26 16.63 -11.05
N ILE A 212 11.06 15.59 -11.31
CA ILE A 212 11.59 14.71 -10.28
C ILE A 212 12.75 15.42 -9.61
N ASP A 213 12.59 15.81 -8.33
CA ASP A 213 13.64 16.51 -7.57
C ASP A 213 14.87 15.62 -7.35
N CYS A 214 14.65 14.30 -7.21
CA CYS A 214 15.71 13.34 -6.95
C CYS A 214 15.38 11.95 -7.50
N LEU A 215 16.28 11.41 -8.33
CA LEU A 215 16.28 10.01 -8.77
C LEU A 215 17.51 9.31 -8.18
N VAL A 216 17.28 8.30 -7.36
CA VAL A 216 18.33 7.43 -6.79
C VAL A 216 18.26 6.08 -7.48
N LEU A 217 19.36 5.69 -8.11
CA LEU A 217 19.52 4.38 -8.72
C LEU A 217 20.55 3.59 -7.89
N SER A 218 20.12 2.48 -7.28
CA SER A 218 20.97 1.62 -6.45
C SER A 218 20.87 0.14 -6.88
N THR A 219 21.95 -0.63 -6.73
CA THR A 219 21.99 -2.05 -7.12
C THR A 219 22.69 -2.83 -6.03
N ALA A 220 22.18 -4.02 -5.70
CA ALA A 220 22.87 -4.98 -4.85
C ALA A 220 23.82 -5.87 -5.68
N ALA A 221 23.62 -6.00 -6.99
CA ALA A 221 24.55 -6.60 -7.95
C ALA A 221 25.55 -5.56 -8.49
N THR A 222 26.80 -5.95 -8.73
CA THR A 222 27.97 -5.06 -8.96
C THR A 222 27.95 -4.09 -10.15
N SER A 223 26.86 -3.92 -10.91
CA SER A 223 26.85 -3.02 -12.07
C SER A 223 25.49 -2.40 -12.39
N PHE A 224 25.45 -1.06 -12.53
CA PHE A 224 24.52 -0.35 -13.39
C PHE A 224 25.18 -0.11 -14.74
N SER A 225 24.42 -0.25 -15.83
CA SER A 225 24.79 0.30 -17.13
C SER A 225 23.81 1.43 -17.44
N ILE A 226 24.32 2.65 -17.46
CA ILE A 226 23.68 3.78 -18.14
C ILE A 226 24.39 3.82 -19.48
N GLU A 227 23.71 3.37 -20.54
CA GLU A 227 24.21 3.49 -21.93
C GLU A 227 23.77 4.82 -22.51
#